data_AF-A0A5R8ZVP7-F1
#
_entry.id   AF-A0A5R8ZVP7-F1
#
_cell.length_a   1.000
_cell.length_b   1.000
_cell.length_c   1.000
_cell.angle_alpha   90.00
_cell.angle_beta   90.00
_cell.angle_gamma   90.00
#
_symmetry.space_group_name_H-M   'P 1'
#
loop_
_entity.id
_entity.type
_entity.pdbx_description
1 polymer ?
#
loop_
_entity_poly.entity_id
_entity_poly.type
_entity_poly.pdbx_seq_one_letter_code
_entity_poly.pdbx_strand_id
1 'polypeptide(L)'
;MPGIHYSDDKMLQCRVFAYADTQRYRLGPNYLMLPVNAPKCAHHNNHYDGLMNFMHRDEEVDYYPSRHSTLRHAERFPIPNRIITGRREKTIIPKQNDFKQPGERYRTWAPDRQERFVQRWVEGLSHPKVSHELRSIWVNYLSQCDASLGQKVGNRLNIKPNM
;
A
#
# COMPACT_ATOMS: atom_id res chain seq x y z
N MET A 1 -2.36 -8.61 -15.34
CA MET A 1 -1.84 -9.17 -16.61
C MET A 1 -1.20 -10.51 -16.32
N PRO A 2 -1.28 -11.47 -17.25
CA PRO A 2 -0.55 -12.74 -17.11
C PRO A 2 0.93 -12.51 -16.80
N GLY A 3 1.49 -13.28 -15.86
CA GLY A 3 2.90 -13.19 -15.44
C GLY A 3 3.20 -12.24 -14.28
N ILE A 4 2.23 -11.46 -13.78
CA ILE A 4 2.39 -10.60 -12.60
C ILE A 4 1.34 -10.99 -11.55
N HIS A 5 1.81 -11.28 -10.33
CA HIS A 5 0.98 -11.80 -9.24
C HIS A 5 1.22 -11.07 -7.91
N TYR A 6 0.29 -11.23 -6.97
CA TYR A 6 0.40 -10.66 -5.63
C TYR A 6 1.32 -11.53 -4.75
N SER A 7 2.09 -10.88 -3.87
CA SER A 7 2.77 -11.52 -2.75
C SER A 7 1.86 -11.60 -1.51
N ASP A 8 2.27 -12.33 -0.47
CA ASP A 8 1.57 -12.35 0.84
C ASP A 8 1.92 -11.14 1.73
N ASP A 9 2.30 -10.03 1.11
CA ASP A 9 2.51 -8.80 1.87
C ASP A 9 1.15 -8.35 2.44
N LYS A 10 1.07 -8.22 3.77
CA LYS A 10 -0.19 -7.91 4.47
C LYS A 10 -0.80 -6.59 4.01
N MET A 11 0.02 -5.60 3.67
CA MET A 11 -0.44 -4.31 3.15
C MET A 11 -0.90 -4.42 1.71
N LEU A 12 -0.19 -5.18 0.87
CA LEU A 12 -0.60 -5.42 -0.52
C LEU A 12 -1.96 -6.13 -0.58
N GLN A 13 -2.15 -7.17 0.22
CA GLN A 13 -3.42 -7.93 0.26
C GLN A 13 -4.61 -7.03 0.61
N CYS A 14 -4.46 -6.11 1.57
CA CYS A 14 -5.50 -5.14 1.90
C CYS A 14 -5.77 -4.17 0.74
N ARG A 15 -4.72 -3.70 0.07
CA ARG A 15 -4.84 -2.74 -1.05
C ARG A 15 -5.60 -3.31 -2.24
N VAL A 16 -5.47 -4.61 -2.53
CA VAL A 16 -6.21 -5.28 -3.61
C VAL A 16 -7.72 -5.11 -3.45
N PHE A 17 -8.21 -5.13 -2.21
CA PHE A 17 -9.61 -4.86 -1.90
C PHE A 17 -9.92 -3.36 -1.90
N ALA A 18 -9.14 -2.58 -1.14
CA ALA A 18 -9.47 -1.19 -0.80
C ALA A 18 -9.63 -0.27 -2.02
N TYR A 19 -8.81 -0.45 -3.06
CA TYR A 19 -8.87 0.42 -4.23
C TYR A 19 -10.18 0.28 -5.01
N ALA A 20 -10.61 -0.95 -5.29
CA ALA A 20 -11.84 -1.17 -6.05
C ALA A 20 -13.07 -0.71 -5.25
N ASP A 21 -13.06 -0.94 -3.93
CA ASP A 21 -14.13 -0.50 -3.03
C ASP A 21 -14.32 1.03 -3.05
N THR A 22 -13.24 1.78 -2.76
CA THR A 22 -13.31 3.25 -2.73
C THR A 22 -13.62 3.85 -4.11
N GLN A 23 -13.15 3.23 -5.19
CA GLN A 23 -13.43 3.69 -6.55
C GLN A 23 -14.91 3.55 -6.91
N ARG A 24 -15.56 2.44 -6.53
CA ARG A 24 -17.00 2.27 -6.74
C ARG A 24 -17.81 3.33 -5.99
N TYR A 25 -17.43 3.65 -4.76
CA TYR A 25 -18.07 4.73 -4.01
C TYR A 25 -17.86 6.10 -4.66
N ARG A 26 -16.60 6.43 -5.00
CA ARG A 26 -16.22 7.77 -5.46
C ARG A 26 -16.63 8.09 -6.89
N LEU A 27 -16.62 7.10 -7.78
CA LEU A 27 -16.83 7.28 -9.23
C LEU A 27 -18.05 6.52 -9.76
N GLY A 28 -18.72 5.73 -8.93
CA GLY A 28 -19.83 4.88 -9.31
C GLY A 28 -19.41 3.47 -9.73
N PRO A 29 -20.39 2.54 -9.84
CA PRO A 29 -20.13 1.13 -10.14
C PRO A 29 -19.47 0.92 -11.52
N ASN A 30 -19.75 1.81 -12.47
CA ASN A 30 -19.26 1.74 -13.86
C ASN A 30 -18.00 2.58 -14.11
N TYR A 31 -17.21 2.91 -13.06
CA TYR A 31 -16.02 3.75 -13.17
C TYR A 31 -14.96 3.26 -14.18
N LEU A 32 -14.93 1.95 -14.47
CA LEU A 32 -14.03 1.35 -15.45
C LEU A 32 -14.37 1.74 -16.90
N MET A 33 -15.56 2.30 -17.14
CA MET A 33 -16.00 2.76 -18.47
C MET A 33 -15.58 4.20 -18.77
N LEU A 34 -15.07 4.94 -17.79
CA LEU A 34 -14.52 6.27 -18.02
C LEU A 34 -13.36 6.17 -19.02
N PRO A 35 -13.25 7.07 -20.02
CA PRO A 35 -12.25 6.93 -21.10
C PRO A 35 -10.81 6.76 -20.62
N VAL A 36 -10.45 7.34 -19.47
CA VAL A 36 -9.11 7.22 -18.87
C VAL A 36 -8.87 5.87 -18.18
N ASN A 37 -9.91 5.19 -17.72
CA ASN A 37 -9.84 3.91 -17.02
C ASN A 37 -10.09 2.71 -17.95
N ALA A 38 -10.72 2.96 -19.10
CA ALA A 38 -11.09 1.92 -20.05
C ALA A 38 -9.84 1.18 -20.59
N PRO A 39 -9.86 -0.17 -20.62
CA PRO A 39 -8.77 -0.92 -21.23
C PRO A 39 -8.72 -0.63 -22.73
N LYS A 40 -7.51 -0.60 -23.29
CA LYS A 40 -7.30 -0.45 -24.74
C LYS A 40 -7.48 -1.77 -25.51
N CYS A 41 -7.41 -2.91 -24.83
CA CYS A 41 -7.66 -4.21 -25.42
C CYS A 41 -9.16 -4.54 -25.37
N ALA A 42 -9.57 -5.49 -26.21
CA ALA A 42 -10.92 -6.04 -26.16
C ALA A 42 -11.22 -6.57 -24.74
N HIS A 43 -12.39 -6.20 -24.21
CA HIS A 43 -12.87 -6.65 -22.90
C HIS A 43 -14.32 -7.08 -23.05
N HIS A 44 -14.65 -8.25 -22.50
CA HIS A 44 -15.99 -8.82 -22.52
C HIS A 44 -16.26 -9.44 -21.16
N ASN A 45 -17.39 -9.09 -20.55
CA ASN A 45 -17.87 -9.66 -19.29
C ASN A 45 -19.41 -9.71 -19.31
N ASN A 46 -20.03 -10.16 -18.22
CA ASN A 46 -21.49 -10.21 -18.09
C ASN A 46 -22.02 -9.22 -17.04
N HIS A 47 -21.24 -8.21 -16.66
CA HIS A 47 -21.76 -7.17 -15.76
C HIS A 47 -22.82 -6.35 -16.49
N TYR A 48 -23.94 -6.10 -15.82
CA TYR A 48 -25.10 -5.40 -16.38
C TYR A 48 -25.55 -4.28 -15.43
N ASP A 49 -26.25 -3.27 -15.98
CA ASP A 49 -26.77 -2.10 -15.27
C ASP A 49 -25.70 -1.25 -14.53
N GLY A 50 -26.08 -0.68 -13.38
CA GLY A 50 -25.30 0.28 -12.61
C GLY A 50 -25.53 1.73 -13.06
N LEU A 51 -25.40 2.65 -12.11
CA LEU A 51 -25.52 4.09 -12.36
C LEU A 51 -24.54 4.53 -13.46
N MET A 52 -25.01 5.39 -14.37
CA MET A 52 -24.22 5.94 -15.49
C MET A 52 -23.57 4.85 -16.36
N ASN A 53 -24.33 3.80 -16.68
CA ASN A 53 -23.92 2.82 -17.67
C ASN A 53 -24.07 3.40 -19.09
N PHE A 54 -22.95 3.63 -19.78
CA PHE A 54 -22.92 4.12 -21.17
C PHE A 54 -22.77 2.99 -22.21
N MET A 55 -22.84 1.73 -21.79
CA MET A 55 -22.57 0.58 -22.64
C MET A 55 -23.82 0.29 -23.44
N HIS A 56 -23.70 0.33 -24.76
CA HIS A 56 -24.74 -0.20 -25.62
C HIS A 56 -24.53 -1.72 -25.74
N ARG A 57 -25.54 -2.49 -25.36
CA ARG A 57 -25.56 -3.95 -25.50
C ARG A 57 -26.80 -4.36 -26.27
N ASP A 58 -26.59 -5.10 -27.36
CA ASP A 58 -27.64 -5.74 -28.15
C ASP A 58 -27.79 -7.24 -27.78
N GLU A 59 -26.97 -7.72 -26.85
CA GLU A 59 -26.92 -9.11 -26.41
C GLU A 59 -28.09 -9.43 -25.47
N GLU A 60 -28.92 -10.43 -25.79
CA GLU A 60 -30.05 -10.85 -24.95
C GLU A 60 -29.64 -11.73 -23.74
N VAL A 61 -28.40 -12.23 -23.70
CA VAL A 61 -27.93 -13.18 -22.69
C VAL A 61 -26.91 -12.53 -21.76
N ASP A 62 -27.25 -12.40 -20.48
CA ASP A 62 -26.41 -11.83 -19.42
C ASP A 62 -25.86 -12.89 -18.43
N TYR A 63 -26.10 -14.18 -18.68
CA TYR A 63 -25.70 -15.28 -17.81
C TYR A 63 -24.77 -16.28 -18.51
N TYR A 64 -23.99 -17.02 -17.72
CA TYR A 64 -23.10 -18.08 -18.21
C TYR A 64 -23.08 -19.27 -17.24
N PRO A 65 -23.15 -20.54 -17.73
CA PRO A 65 -23.25 -20.94 -19.14
C PRO A 65 -24.64 -20.71 -19.73
N SER A 66 -24.72 -20.55 -21.06
CA SER A 66 -25.98 -20.36 -21.79
C SER A 66 -26.10 -21.30 -22.98
N ARG A 67 -27.34 -21.69 -23.31
CA ARG A 67 -27.67 -22.45 -24.55
C ARG A 67 -28.02 -21.53 -25.72
N HIS A 68 -28.33 -20.27 -25.44
CA HIS A 68 -28.80 -19.29 -26.42
C HIS A 68 -27.66 -18.42 -26.97
N SER A 69 -26.49 -18.42 -26.31
CA SER A 69 -25.31 -17.70 -26.76
C SER A 69 -24.03 -18.52 -26.54
N THR A 70 -23.11 -18.45 -27.50
CA THR A 70 -21.81 -19.15 -27.47
C THR A 70 -20.77 -18.38 -26.65
N LEU A 71 -21.12 -18.07 -25.40
CA LEU A 71 -20.18 -17.47 -24.45
C LEU A 71 -19.09 -18.49 -24.07
N ARG A 72 -17.90 -18.00 -23.73
CA ARG A 72 -16.78 -18.83 -23.25
C ARG A 72 -15.99 -18.12 -22.17
N HIS A 73 -15.33 -18.89 -21.30
CA HIS A 73 -14.33 -18.32 -20.42
C HIS A 73 -13.17 -17.72 -21.21
N ALA A 74 -12.56 -16.68 -20.64
CA ALA A 74 -11.28 -16.17 -21.12
C ALA A 74 -10.20 -17.26 -21.08
N GLU A 75 -9.20 -17.12 -21.96
CA GLU A 75 -8.03 -17.98 -21.96
C GLU A 75 -7.37 -18.01 -20.57
N ARG A 76 -7.08 -19.22 -20.08
CA ARG A 76 -6.44 -19.40 -18.78
C ARG A 76 -4.94 -19.37 -18.95
N PHE A 77 -4.31 -18.41 -18.30
CA PHE A 77 -2.86 -18.36 -18.17
C PHE A 77 -2.42 -19.11 -16.91
N PRO A 78 -1.30 -19.86 -16.93
CA PRO A 78 -0.78 -20.53 -15.74
C PRO A 78 -0.59 -19.55 -14.58
N ILE A 79 -1.15 -19.89 -13.42
CA ILE A 79 -0.94 -19.16 -12.17
C ILE A 79 0.05 -19.97 -11.34
N PRO A 80 1.11 -19.36 -10.78
CA PRO A 80 2.04 -20.07 -9.91
C PRO A 80 1.31 -20.70 -8.71
N ASN A 81 1.41 -22.02 -8.57
CA ASN A 81 0.92 -22.73 -7.39
C ASN A 81 1.85 -22.43 -6.19
N ARG A 82 1.26 -22.34 -4.99
CA ARG A 82 2.02 -22.11 -3.76
C ARG A 82 1.45 -22.90 -2.60
N ILE A 83 2.35 -23.51 -1.83
CA ILE A 83 2.00 -24.19 -0.58
C ILE A 83 1.83 -23.14 0.51
N ILE A 84 0.69 -23.18 1.20
CA ILE A 84 0.38 -22.31 2.34
C ILE A 84 0.44 -23.17 3.60
N THR A 85 1.23 -22.72 4.58
CA THR A 85 1.41 -23.39 5.87
C THR A 85 1.17 -22.40 7.01
N GLY A 86 0.69 -22.87 8.16
CA GLY A 86 0.55 -22.06 9.37
C GLY A 86 -0.84 -22.16 9.99
N ARG A 87 -1.12 -21.29 10.95
CA ARG A 87 -2.41 -21.18 11.63
C ARG A 87 -3.14 -19.93 11.16
N ARG A 88 -4.47 -19.97 11.20
CA ARG A 88 -5.31 -18.80 10.92
C ARG A 88 -5.35 -17.91 12.16
N GLU A 89 -4.51 -16.87 12.19
CA GLU A 89 -4.39 -15.96 13.33
C GLU A 89 -4.13 -14.51 12.92
N LYS A 90 -4.45 -13.57 13.82
CA LYS A 90 -4.10 -12.16 13.69
C LYS A 90 -2.80 -11.91 14.47
N THR A 91 -1.68 -11.84 13.75
CA THR A 91 -0.35 -11.68 14.36
C THR A 91 0.52 -10.71 13.57
N ILE A 92 1.58 -10.21 14.19
CA ILE A 92 2.63 -9.42 13.53
C ILE A 92 3.63 -10.38 12.88
N ILE A 93 4.38 -9.92 11.87
CA ILE A 93 5.43 -10.76 11.27
C ILE A 93 6.56 -11.02 12.29
N PRO A 94 7.22 -12.19 12.27
CA PRO A 94 8.30 -12.48 13.23
C PRO A 94 9.54 -11.58 13.08
N LYS A 95 9.95 -11.26 11.85
CA LYS A 95 11.17 -10.49 11.54
C LYS A 95 10.85 -9.02 11.25
N GLN A 96 10.37 -8.29 12.24
CA GLN A 96 10.01 -6.86 12.07
C GLN A 96 11.24 -6.01 11.71
N ASN A 97 12.29 -6.08 12.53
CA ASN A 97 13.58 -5.43 12.27
C ASN A 97 13.44 -3.93 11.89
N ASP A 98 12.66 -3.20 12.68
CA ASP A 98 12.15 -1.87 12.31
C ASP A 98 13.25 -0.79 12.18
N PHE A 99 14.41 -0.99 12.82
CA PHE A 99 15.41 0.07 12.98
C PHE A 99 16.68 -0.10 12.14
N LYS A 100 17.00 -1.33 11.69
CA LYS A 100 18.27 -1.61 11.00
C LYS A 100 18.37 -0.87 9.66
N GLN A 101 17.39 -1.07 8.78
CA GLN A 101 17.41 -0.48 7.43
C GLN A 101 17.35 1.06 7.45
N PRO A 102 16.50 1.72 8.27
CA PRO A 102 16.55 3.17 8.41
C PRO A 102 17.91 3.70 8.84
N GLY A 103 18.56 3.02 9.80
CA GLY A 103 19.91 3.34 10.25
C GLY A 103 20.96 3.25 9.14
N GLU A 104 20.99 2.11 8.44
CA GLU A 104 21.87 1.90 7.29
C GLU A 104 21.65 2.98 6.23
N ARG A 105 20.39 3.30 5.93
CA ARG A 105 20.04 4.35 4.96
C ARG A 105 20.57 5.71 5.38
N TYR A 106 20.40 6.11 6.63
CA TYR A 106 20.93 7.39 7.14
C TYR A 106 22.46 7.48 7.00
N ARG A 107 23.18 6.39 7.31
CA ARG A 107 24.65 6.32 7.15
C ARG A 107 25.12 6.45 5.70
N THR A 108 24.30 6.07 4.72
CA THR A 108 24.66 6.23 3.29
C THR A 108 24.64 7.68 2.79
N TRP A 109 24.09 8.62 3.55
CA TRP A 109 23.93 10.00 3.10
C TRP A 109 25.19 10.83 3.31
N ALA A 110 25.45 11.74 2.38
CA ALA A 110 26.44 12.78 2.56
C ALA A 110 26.11 13.67 3.79
N PRO A 111 27.12 14.25 4.46
CA PRO A 111 26.93 15.00 5.71
C PRO A 111 25.89 16.13 5.61
N ASP A 112 25.85 16.86 4.49
CA ASP A 112 24.89 17.93 4.23
C ASP A 112 23.44 17.42 4.20
N ARG A 113 23.21 16.23 3.63
CA ARG A 113 21.90 15.59 3.61
C ARG A 113 21.49 15.07 4.98
N GLN A 114 22.43 14.50 5.73
CA GLN A 114 22.17 14.10 7.12
C GLN A 114 21.73 15.31 7.95
N GLU A 115 22.41 16.44 7.78
CA GLU A 115 22.10 17.68 8.48
C GLU A 115 20.69 18.21 8.14
N ARG A 116 20.32 18.25 6.85
CA ARG A 116 18.95 18.61 6.44
C ARG A 116 17.89 17.66 7.01
N PHE A 117 18.20 16.37 7.14
CA PHE A 117 17.28 15.40 7.72
C PHE A 117 17.09 15.60 9.23
N VAL A 118 18.18 15.81 9.97
CA VAL A 118 18.14 16.16 11.40
C VAL A 118 17.31 17.43 11.61
N GLN A 119 17.53 18.45 10.78
CA GLN A 119 16.81 19.71 10.87
C GLN A 119 15.29 19.52 10.71
N ARG A 120 14.85 18.71 9.74
CA ARG A 120 13.41 18.38 9.56
C ARG A 120 12.80 17.67 10.76
N TRP A 121 13.54 16.76 11.39
CA TRP A 121 13.07 16.10 12.62
C TRP A 121 12.91 17.09 13.77
N VAL A 122 13.88 17.97 13.96
CA VAL A 122 13.83 19.00 15.00
C VAL A 122 12.66 19.94 14.77
N GLU A 123 12.44 20.41 13.54
CA GLU A 123 11.31 21.27 13.19
C GLU A 123 9.97 20.60 13.48
N GLY A 124 9.79 19.35 13.03
CA GLY A 124 8.57 18.60 13.26
C GLY A 124 8.30 18.33 14.74
N LEU A 125 9.32 17.92 15.49
CA LEU A 125 9.19 17.60 16.92
C LEU A 125 9.07 18.84 17.80
N SER A 126 9.55 20.00 17.35
CA SER A 126 9.41 21.28 18.06
C SER A 126 7.99 21.83 18.02
N HIS A 127 7.11 21.26 17.19
CA HIS A 127 5.74 21.73 17.07
C HIS A 127 5.01 21.74 18.43
N PRO A 128 4.25 22.80 18.80
CA PRO A 128 3.67 22.95 20.15
C PRO A 128 2.72 21.82 20.57
N LYS A 129 2.04 21.19 19.60
CA LYS A 129 1.15 20.04 19.86
C LYS A 129 1.89 18.72 20.13
N VAL A 130 3.20 18.67 19.94
CA VAL A 130 3.99 17.46 20.22
C VAL A 130 4.42 17.52 21.67
N SER A 131 3.85 16.63 22.49
CA SER A 131 4.17 16.54 23.91
C SER A 131 5.63 16.12 24.12
N HIS A 132 6.18 16.46 25.29
CA HIS A 132 7.51 16.04 25.67
C HIS A 132 7.68 14.51 25.59
N GLU A 133 6.68 13.75 26.04
CA GLU A 133 6.66 12.29 25.95
C GLU A 133 6.82 11.79 24.50
N LEU A 134 6.05 12.35 23.56
CA LEU A 134 6.16 11.97 22.15
C LEU A 134 7.54 12.29 21.58
N ARG A 135 8.12 13.45 21.94
CA ARG A 135 9.49 13.78 21.51
C ARG A 135 10.49 12.75 22.02
N SER A 136 10.39 12.32 23.29
CA SER A 136 11.25 11.29 23.87
C SER A 136 11.12 9.94 23.16
N ILE A 137 9.89 9.51 22.84
CA ILE A 137 9.63 8.27 22.09
C ILE A 137 10.32 8.32 20.72
N TRP A 138 10.13 9.40 19.97
CA TRP A 138 10.73 9.55 18.64
C TRP A 138 12.26 9.64 18.70
N VAL A 139 12.84 10.36 19.65
CA VAL A 139 14.30 10.40 19.86
C VAL A 139 14.84 9.00 20.19
N ASN A 140 14.11 8.20 20.96
CA ASN A 140 14.49 6.81 21.23
C ASN A 140 14.47 5.96 19.94
N TYR A 141 13.40 6.00 19.14
CA TYR A 141 13.37 5.30 17.85
C TYR A 141 14.48 5.73 16.89
N LEU A 142 14.78 7.02 16.82
CA LEU A 142 15.89 7.54 16.03
C LEU A 142 17.25 7.01 16.52
N SER A 143 17.42 6.88 17.84
CA SER A 143 18.62 6.31 18.46
C SER A 143 18.76 4.81 18.16
N GLN A 144 17.66 4.06 18.13
CA GLN A 144 17.65 2.66 17.72
C GLN A 144 18.02 2.48 16.24
N CYS A 145 17.67 3.45 15.39
CA CYS A 145 18.11 3.46 13.99
C CYS A 145 19.63 3.74 13.89
N ASP A 146 20.07 4.84 14.48
CA ASP A 146 21.47 5.26 14.49
C ASP A 146 21.75 6.16 15.70
N ALA A 147 22.77 5.82 16.49
CA ALA A 147 23.10 6.54 17.70
C ALA A 147 23.42 8.03 17.45
N SER A 148 24.12 8.34 16.34
CA SER A 148 24.49 9.72 16.02
C SER A 148 23.26 10.55 15.60
N LEU A 149 22.30 9.93 14.93
CA LEU A 149 21.04 10.57 14.55
C LEU A 149 20.21 10.94 15.79
N GLY A 150 20.00 9.97 16.67
CA GLY A 150 19.29 10.17 17.94
C GLY A 150 19.92 11.27 18.79
N GLN A 151 21.25 11.24 18.94
CA GLN A 151 22.00 12.26 19.68
C GLN A 151 21.85 13.67 19.07
N LYS A 152 22.02 13.82 17.75
CA LYS A 152 21.91 15.12 17.08
C LYS A 152 20.52 15.75 17.27
N VAL A 153 19.46 14.93 17.14
CA VAL A 153 18.08 15.41 17.32
C VAL A 153 17.78 15.70 18.79
N GLY A 154 18.14 14.79 19.70
CA GLY A 154 17.94 14.96 21.14
C GLY A 154 18.61 16.22 21.70
N ASN A 155 19.86 16.48 21.31
CA ASN A 155 20.61 17.66 21.75
C ASN A 155 19.93 18.97 21.31
N ARG A 156 19.43 19.04 20.08
CA ARG A 156 18.75 20.25 19.56
C ARG A 156 17.38 20.50 20.21
N LEU A 157 16.74 19.45 20.70
CA LEU A 157 15.45 19.54 21.40
C LEU A 157 15.61 19.66 22.93
N ASN A 158 16.85 19.63 23.45
CA ASN A 158 17.16 19.54 24.88
C ASN A 158 16.51 18.32 25.57
N ILE A 159 16.48 17.17 24.87
CA ILE A 159 15.90 15.92 25.36
C ILE A 159 17.02 14.89 25.53
N LYS A 160 17.12 14.33 26.73
CA LYS A 160 18.02 13.21 26.98
C LYS A 160 17.38 11.92 26.46
N PRO A 161 18.08 11.09 25.67
CA PRO A 161 17.59 9.76 25.35
C PRO A 161 17.48 8.96 26.65
N ASN A 162 16.30 8.42 26.94
CA ASN A 162 16.16 7.38 27.96
C ASN A 162 16.85 6.14 27.39
N MET A 163 18.06 5.85 27.89
CA MET A 163 18.76 4.58 27.65
C MET A 163 17.98 3.43 28.27
#